data_AF-A0A8B9Q6Q6-F1
#
_entry.id   AF-A0A8B9Q6Q6-F1
#
_cell.length_a   1.000
_cell.length_b   1.000
_cell.length_c   1.000
_cell.angle_alpha   90.00
_cell.angle_beta   90.00
_cell.angle_gamma   90.00
#
_symmetry.space_group_name_H-M   'P 1'
#
loop_
_entity.id
_entity.type
_entity.pdbx_description
1 polymer ?
#
loop_
_entity_poly.entity_id
_entity_poly.type
_entity_poly.pdbx_seq_one_letter_code
_entity_poly.pdbx_strand_id
1 'polypeptide(L)' 'VTGSSEIASLFQVSQAAADLKQFCLQNAQHDPLLTGVSSSTNPFRPQKVCSFL' A
#
# COMPACT_ATOMS: atom_id res chain seq x y z
N VAL A 1 -16.01 -34.52 -13.13
CA VAL A 1 -15.39 -34.17 -11.82
C VAL A 1 -14.28 -33.11 -11.96
N THR A 2 -13.58 -33.05 -13.09
CA THR A 2 -12.45 -32.11 -13.31
C THR A 2 -12.85 -30.64 -13.47
N GLY A 3 -14.06 -30.33 -13.98
CA GLY A 3 -14.48 -28.95 -14.21
C GLY A 3 -14.93 -28.17 -12.96
N SER A 4 -15.29 -28.84 -11.87
CA SER A 4 -15.80 -28.17 -10.65
C SER A 4 -14.69 -27.57 -9.78
N SER A 5 -13.51 -28.21 -9.78
CA SER A 5 -12.33 -27.82 -8.99
C SER A 5 -11.60 -26.61 -9.59
N GLU A 6 -11.58 -26.49 -10.92
CA GLU A 6 -10.95 -25.36 -11.62
C GLU A 6 -11.75 -24.07 -11.41
N ILE A 7 -13.08 -24.12 -11.50
CA ILE A 7 -13.93 -22.95 -11.25
C ILE A 7 -13.81 -22.47 -9.80
N ALA A 8 -13.73 -23.40 -8.84
CA ALA A 8 -13.48 -23.06 -7.43
C ALA A 8 -12.11 -22.39 -7.22
N SER A 9 -11.09 -22.75 -8.01
CA SER A 9 -9.76 -22.15 -7.93
C SER A 9 -9.75 -20.74 -8.52
N LEU A 10 -10.39 -20.53 -9.68
CA LEU A 10 -10.52 -19.21 -10.30
C LEU A 10 -11.30 -18.22 -9.44
N PHE A 11 -12.37 -18.70 -8.78
CA PHE A 11 -13.14 -17.90 -7.84
C PHE A 11 -12.29 -17.44 -6.65
N GLN A 12 -11.52 -18.35 -6.04
CA GLN A 12 -10.63 -18.02 -4.93
C GLN A 12 -9.54 -17.03 -5.32
N VAL A 13 -8.97 -17.13 -6.54
CA VAL A 13 -7.99 -16.16 -7.05
C VAL A 13 -8.63 -14.79 -7.22
N SER A 14 -9.84 -14.74 -7.77
CA SER A 14 -10.58 -13.48 -7.97
C SER A 14 -10.91 -12.82 -6.63
N GLN A 15 -11.30 -13.62 -5.64
CA GLN A 15 -11.58 -13.15 -4.28
C GLN A 15 -10.30 -12.64 -3.60
N ALA A 16 -9.21 -13.39 -3.65
CA ALA A 16 -7.92 -12.97 -3.08
C ALA A 16 -7.41 -11.66 -3.70
N ALA A 17 -7.61 -11.48 -5.02
CA ALA A 17 -7.27 -10.23 -5.69
C ALA A 17 -8.14 -9.05 -5.22
N ALA A 18 -9.44 -9.27 -5.00
CA ALA A 18 -10.35 -8.26 -4.46
C ALA A 18 -9.97 -7.87 -3.02
N ASP A 19 -9.65 -8.85 -2.18
CA ASP A 19 -9.25 -8.64 -0.79
C ASP A 19 -7.91 -7.87 -0.71
N LEU A 20 -6.94 -8.23 -1.56
CA LEU A 20 -5.67 -7.53 -1.66
C LEU A 20 -5.87 -6.07 -2.09
N LYS A 21 -6.71 -5.83 -3.12
CA LYS A 21 -7.03 -4.48 -3.57
C LYS A 21 -7.67 -3.67 -2.45
N GLN A 22 -8.61 -4.26 -1.72
CA GLN A 22 -9.29 -3.59 -0.60
C GLN A 22 -8.30 -3.22 0.50
N PHE A 23 -7.40 -4.13 0.86
CA PHE A 23 -6.33 -3.85 1.83
C PHE A 23 -5.46 -2.68 1.38
N CYS A 24 -5.02 -2.66 0.11
CA CYS A 24 -4.23 -1.57 -0.42
C CYS A 24 -4.98 -0.24 -0.35
N LEU A 25 -6.27 -0.20 -0.72
CA LEU A 25 -7.08 1.03 -0.67
C LEU A 25 -7.26 1.56 0.75
N GLN A 26 -7.47 0.67 1.72
CA GLN A 26 -7.61 1.04 3.13
C GLN A 26 -6.32 1.61 3.72
N ASN A 27 -5.16 1.14 3.25
CA ASN A 27 -3.86 1.55 3.78
C ASN A 27 -3.15 2.61 2.94
N ALA A 28 -3.63 2.91 1.72
CA ALA A 28 -2.98 3.83 0.80
C ALA A 28 -2.78 5.24 1.40
N GLN A 29 -3.72 5.71 2.23
CA GLN A 29 -3.61 7.01 2.88
C GLN A 29 -2.52 7.06 3.97
N HIS A 30 -2.18 5.91 4.54
CA HIS A 30 -1.14 5.78 5.56
C HIS A 30 0.24 5.49 4.98
N ASP A 31 0.34 5.23 3.68
CA ASP A 31 1.61 5.01 3.00
C ASP A 31 2.24 6.37 2.64
N PRO A 32 3.34 6.78 3.30
CA PRO A 32 4.03 8.05 3.06
C PRO A 32 4.57 8.18 1.63
N LEU A 33 4.78 7.06 0.93
CA LEU A 33 5.29 7.04 -0.42
C LEU A 33 4.19 7.31 -1.45
N LEU A 34 2.95 6.99 -1.11
CA LEU A 34 1.79 7.26 -1.97
C LEU A 34 1.20 8.65 -1.73
N THR A 35 1.11 9.08 -0.47
CA THR A 35 0.54 10.39 -0.12
C THR A 35 1.57 11.52 -0.07
N GLY A 36 2.84 11.17 0.00
CA GLY A 36 3.91 12.12 0.28
C GLY A 36 3.90 12.58 1.74
N VAL A 37 5.04 13.11 2.19
CA VAL A 37 5.18 13.68 3.53
C VAL A 37 5.76 15.08 3.46
N SER A 38 5.42 15.89 4.45
CA SER A 38 5.96 17.24 4.55
C SER A 38 7.47 17.19 4.80
N SER A 39 8.12 18.33 4.58
CA SER A 39 9.56 18.41 4.77
C SER A 39 10.00 18.16 6.21
N SER A 40 9.19 18.56 7.18
CA SER A 40 9.48 18.43 8.61
C SER A 40 9.19 17.05 9.18
N THR A 41 8.27 16.29 8.58
CA THR A 41 7.91 14.94 9.06
C THR A 41 8.66 13.81 8.35
N ASN A 42 9.46 14.13 7.32
CA ASN A 42 10.28 13.14 6.63
C ASN A 42 11.54 12.79 7.45
N PRO A 43 11.68 11.57 7.99
CA PRO A 43 12.83 11.18 8.81
C PRO A 43 14.14 11.06 8.01
N PHE A 44 14.06 10.94 6.68
CA PHE A 44 15.22 10.87 5.79
C PHE A 44 15.75 12.23 5.37
N ARG A 45 15.02 13.32 5.66
CA ARG A 45 15.50 14.66 5.35
C ARG A 45 16.45 15.14 6.46
N PRO A 46 17.68 15.56 6.13
CA PRO A 46 18.54 16.25 7.10
C PRO A 46 17.82 17.48 7.66
N GLN A 47 17.85 17.64 8.98
CA GLN A 47 17.33 18.87 9.59
C GLN A 47 18.15 20.04 9.07
N LYS A 48 17.48 21.03 8.46
CA LYS A 48 18.11 22.32 8.18
C LYS A 48 18.30 23.02 9.52
N VAL A 49 19.44 22.78 10.16
CA VAL A 49 19.91 23.65 11.23
C VAL A 49 20.30 24.97 10.57
N CYS A 50 19.45 25.99 10.72
CA CYS A 50 19.84 27.35 10.37
C CYS A 50 20.99 27.73 11.32
N SER A 51 22.21 27.64 10.81
CA SER A 51 23.39 28.12 11.51
C SER A 51 23.40 29.63 11.36
N PHE A 52 23.20 30.36 12.46
CA PHE A 52 23.49 31.80 12.49
C PHE A 52 25.02 31.93 12.47
N LEU A 53 25.59 32.19 11.29
CA LEU A 53 26.95 32.73 11.16
C LEU A 53 26.90 34.25 11.22
#